data_AF-A0AB32VV07-F1
#
_entry.id   AF-A0AB32VV07-F1
#
_cell.length_a   1.000
_cell.length_b   1.000
_cell.length_c   1.000
_cell.angle_alpha   90.00
_cell.angle_beta   90.00
_cell.angle_gamma   90.00
#
_symmetry.space_group_name_H-M   'P 1'
#
loop_
_entity.id
_entity.type
_entity.pdbx_description
1 polymer ?
#
loop_
_entity_poly.entity_id
_entity_poly.type
_entity_poly.pdbx_seq_one_letter_code
_entity_poly.pdbx_strand_id
1 'polypeptide(L)'
;MATLHSLAFASPVSHTLLNQPRSLSGIPSWIVHRSANSLFNGQSLQLAHSQLSPTRWNSQKCGPITMMVKPTIQFIQGTDEQTIPDVRLTKSRDGTNGVAIFRFEQPSVFDSSGEVGDITGFYMIDEEGVLQSVDVNAKFVNGKPAGIEAKYIMRSPPEWDRFMRFMERYSNENGLQFIKK
;
A
#
# COMPACT_ATOMS: atom_id res chain seq x y z
N MET A 1 -5.17 63.72 16.82
CA MET A 1 -5.45 62.95 18.04
C MET A 1 -6.82 62.30 17.88
N ALA A 2 -6.87 60.98 17.70
CA ALA A 2 -8.12 60.22 17.60
C ALA A 2 -7.92 58.88 18.32
N THR A 3 -8.80 58.61 19.29
CA THR A 3 -8.78 57.49 20.25
C THR A 3 -9.51 56.28 19.68
N LEU A 4 -8.87 55.11 19.67
CA LEU A 4 -9.50 53.82 19.35
C LEU A 4 -9.86 53.09 20.65
N HIS A 5 -11.15 52.81 20.85
CA HIS A 5 -11.68 52.00 21.95
C HIS A 5 -11.74 50.52 21.54
N SER A 6 -11.08 49.65 22.31
CA SER A 6 -11.21 48.19 22.19
C SER A 6 -12.44 47.67 22.95
N LEU A 7 -13.23 46.83 22.27
CA LEU A 7 -14.32 46.06 22.87
C LEU A 7 -13.80 44.69 23.32
N ALA A 8 -14.00 44.38 24.60
CA ALA A 8 -13.77 43.08 25.19
C ALA A 8 -15.03 42.21 25.07
N PHE A 9 -14.88 40.97 24.60
CA PHE A 9 -15.91 39.94 24.70
C PHE A 9 -15.30 38.72 25.40
N ALA A 10 -15.74 38.48 26.63
CA ALA A 10 -15.53 37.24 27.35
C ALA A 10 -16.80 36.38 27.21
N SER A 11 -16.61 35.07 27.02
CA SER A 11 -17.66 34.07 27.23
C SER A 11 -17.17 32.98 28.19
N PRO A 12 -18.01 32.55 29.14
CA PRO A 12 -17.73 31.48 30.10
C PRO A 12 -18.33 30.13 29.65
N VAL A 13 -18.04 29.06 30.42
CA VAL A 13 -18.79 27.80 30.67
C VAL A 13 -17.74 26.66 30.87
N SER A 14 -17.35 26.29 32.09
CA SER A 14 -17.97 25.35 33.08
C SER A 14 -17.82 23.85 32.69
N HIS A 15 -17.61 22.82 33.54
CA HIS A 15 -17.72 22.60 34.99
C HIS A 15 -16.69 21.52 35.43
N THR A 16 -16.07 21.71 36.60
CA THR A 16 -15.30 20.72 37.35
C THR A 16 -16.19 20.05 38.40
N LEU A 17 -16.09 18.73 38.58
CA LEU A 17 -16.60 18.05 39.78
C LEU A 17 -15.55 17.13 40.42
N LEU A 18 -15.48 17.34 41.73
CA LEU A 18 -14.66 16.76 42.77
C LEU A 18 -15.07 15.31 43.05
N ASN A 19 -14.13 14.41 43.34
CA ASN A 19 -14.07 13.72 44.64
C ASN A 19 -12.92 12.68 44.71
N GLN A 20 -11.99 12.93 45.63
CA GLN A 20 -11.19 11.95 46.38
C GLN A 20 -11.98 11.59 47.67
N PRO A 21 -11.66 10.54 48.49
CA PRO A 21 -10.32 10.27 49.04
C PRO A 21 -9.91 8.80 49.40
N ARG A 22 -8.60 8.63 49.70
CA ARG A 22 -7.88 7.77 50.71
C ARG A 22 -8.46 6.38 51.10
N SER A 23 -7.73 5.26 51.24
CA SER A 23 -6.55 4.98 52.09
C SER A 23 -5.97 3.54 51.94
N LEU A 24 -4.86 3.28 52.65
CA LEU A 24 -3.88 2.16 52.71
C LEU A 24 -4.32 0.78 53.29
N SER A 25 -3.38 -0.19 53.19
CA SER A 25 -3.24 -1.50 53.90
C SER A 25 -4.06 -2.66 53.31
N GLY A 26 -3.67 -3.94 53.31
CA GLY A 26 -2.64 -4.74 53.97
C GLY A 26 -2.78 -6.20 53.47
N ILE A 27 -1.90 -7.09 53.92
CA ILE A 27 -1.53 -8.40 53.32
C ILE A 27 -2.53 -9.56 53.65
N PRO A 28 -2.22 -10.88 53.49
CA PRO A 28 -2.91 -11.85 52.62
C PRO A 28 -3.61 -13.00 53.38
N SER A 29 -4.43 -13.83 52.70
CA SER A 29 -4.78 -15.22 53.10
C SER A 29 -5.97 -15.70 52.25
N TRP A 30 -6.21 -16.95 51.85
CA TRP A 30 -5.54 -18.26 51.88
C TRP A 30 -6.49 -19.19 51.08
N ILE A 31 -5.93 -20.18 50.37
CA ILE A 31 -6.42 -21.59 50.19
C ILE A 31 -7.80 -21.74 49.50
N VAL A 32 -7.95 -22.54 48.42
CA VAL A 32 -8.18 -23.99 48.50
C VAL A 32 -7.53 -24.73 47.34
N HIS A 33 -6.57 -25.59 47.68
CA HIS A 33 -6.14 -26.72 46.88
C HIS A 33 -7.23 -27.79 46.84
N ARG A 34 -7.54 -28.33 45.67
CA ARG A 34 -8.16 -29.66 45.57
C ARG A 34 -7.18 -30.59 44.86
N SER A 35 -6.27 -31.18 45.64
CA SER A 35 -5.53 -32.36 45.20
C SER A 35 -6.48 -33.56 45.23
N ALA A 36 -6.62 -34.23 44.09
CA ALA A 36 -7.13 -35.60 44.07
C ALA A 36 -5.92 -36.53 43.96
N ASN A 37 -5.62 -37.24 45.05
CA ASN A 37 -4.65 -38.32 45.07
C ASN A 37 -5.30 -39.58 44.47
N SER A 38 -4.59 -40.23 43.55
CA SER A 38 -4.86 -41.60 43.12
C SER A 38 -3.54 -42.36 43.13
N LEU A 39 -3.46 -43.38 43.98
CA LEU A 39 -2.35 -44.32 44.13
C LEU A 39 -2.81 -45.64 43.51
N PHE A 40 -2.22 -46.03 42.37
CA PHE A 40 -2.19 -47.43 41.96
C PHE A 40 -0.95 -47.71 41.10
N ASN A 41 -0.38 -48.90 41.32
CA ASN A 41 0.95 -49.34 40.97
C ASN A 41 1.32 -49.29 39.48
N GLY A 42 2.57 -48.87 39.22
CA GLY A 42 3.52 -49.58 38.36
C GLY A 42 3.24 -49.66 36.85
N GLN A 43 3.86 -48.75 36.08
CA GLN A 43 4.66 -49.03 34.89
C GLN A 43 4.98 -47.71 34.17
N SER A 44 6.26 -47.32 34.12
CA SER A 44 6.71 -46.27 33.20
C SER A 44 6.93 -46.89 31.82
N LEU A 45 5.99 -46.71 30.90
CA LEU A 45 6.22 -47.03 29.50
C LEU A 45 6.79 -45.79 28.81
N GLN A 46 8.11 -45.80 28.60
CA GLN A 46 8.74 -44.90 27.65
C GLN A 46 8.38 -45.36 26.24
N LEU A 47 7.50 -44.62 25.58
CA LEU A 47 7.28 -44.76 24.14
C LEU A 47 8.09 -43.69 23.43
N ALA A 48 9.27 -44.09 22.92
CA ALA A 48 9.90 -43.40 21.82
C ALA A 48 9.10 -43.73 20.56
N HIS A 49 8.20 -42.84 20.16
CA HIS A 49 7.61 -42.86 18.83
C HIS A 49 8.12 -41.66 18.06
N SER A 50 9.26 -41.86 17.42
CA SER A 50 9.73 -41.05 16.29
C SER A 50 8.67 -41.10 15.19
N GLN A 51 7.92 -40.03 15.00
CA GLN A 51 7.27 -39.72 13.72
C GLN A 51 7.25 -38.22 13.50
N LEU A 52 8.01 -37.83 12.48
CA LEU A 52 7.89 -36.66 11.63
C LEU A 52 6.57 -35.91 11.80
N SER A 53 6.66 -34.67 12.30
CA SER A 53 5.62 -33.67 12.10
C SER A 53 5.59 -33.29 10.61
N PRO A 54 4.48 -33.49 9.88
CA PRO A 54 4.32 -32.82 8.61
C PRO A 54 4.20 -31.33 8.91
N THR A 55 5.04 -30.54 8.26
CA THR A 55 4.92 -29.09 8.13
C THR A 55 3.51 -28.77 7.65
N ARG A 56 2.61 -28.50 8.60
CA ARG A 56 1.25 -28.05 8.31
C ARG A 56 1.28 -26.53 8.19
N TRP A 57 1.95 -26.03 7.16
CA TRP A 57 1.82 -24.63 6.76
C TRP A 57 0.54 -24.48 5.96
N ASN A 58 -0.60 -24.63 6.65
CA ASN A 58 -1.86 -24.14 6.13
C ASN A 58 -2.19 -22.84 6.85
N SER A 59 -1.59 -21.77 6.37
CA SER A 59 -2.14 -20.43 6.52
C SER A 59 -2.67 -20.03 5.14
N GLN A 60 -3.72 -20.72 4.70
CA GLN A 60 -4.69 -20.09 3.81
C GLN A 60 -5.24 -18.89 4.57
N LYS A 61 -4.59 -17.75 4.40
CA LYS A 61 -5.23 -16.47 4.66
C LYS A 61 -6.42 -16.41 3.71
N CYS A 62 -7.63 -16.59 4.24
CA CYS A 62 -8.81 -15.97 3.66
C CYS A 62 -8.59 -14.46 3.78
N GLY A 63 -7.91 -13.88 2.79
CA GLY A 63 -8.06 -12.47 2.51
C GLY A 63 -9.48 -12.20 2.00
N PRO A 64 -9.93 -10.94 1.97
CA PRO A 64 -11.10 -10.59 1.16
C PRO A 64 -10.87 -11.13 -0.25
N ILE A 65 -11.93 -11.51 -0.96
CA ILE A 65 -11.86 -11.93 -2.36
C ILE A 65 -11.29 -10.76 -3.14
N THR A 66 -9.96 -10.73 -3.26
CA THR A 66 -9.27 -9.83 -4.15
C THR A 66 -9.68 -10.32 -5.53
N MET A 67 -10.57 -9.58 -6.17
CA MET A 67 -10.77 -9.68 -7.62
C MET A 67 -9.36 -9.68 -8.22
N MET A 68 -8.97 -10.75 -8.92
CA MET A 68 -7.67 -10.85 -9.59
C MET A 68 -7.61 -9.79 -10.71
N VAL A 69 -7.37 -8.56 -10.32
CA VAL A 69 -7.14 -7.43 -11.23
C VAL A 69 -5.67 -7.50 -11.56
N LYS A 70 -5.39 -7.97 -12.79
CA LYS A 70 -4.05 -7.94 -13.36
C LYS A 70 -3.56 -6.48 -13.38
N PRO A 71 -2.34 -6.17 -12.90
CA PRO A 71 -1.73 -4.86 -13.05
C PRO A 71 -1.64 -4.47 -14.53
N THR A 72 -2.39 -3.44 -14.92
CA THR A 72 -2.37 -2.90 -16.28
C THR A 72 -2.07 -1.41 -16.29
N ILE A 73 -1.59 -0.94 -17.44
CA ILE A 73 -1.40 0.48 -17.72
C ILE A 73 -2.40 0.86 -18.80
N GLN A 74 -3.02 2.02 -18.66
CA GLN A 74 -3.97 2.55 -19.64
C GLN A 74 -3.67 4.02 -19.91
N PHE A 75 -3.70 4.41 -21.19
CA PHE A 75 -3.74 5.82 -21.60
C PHE A 75 -5.16 6.35 -21.79
N ILE A 76 -6.07 5.41 -22.04
CA ILE A 76 -7.48 5.62 -22.31
C ILE A 76 -8.23 4.63 -21.44
N GLN A 77 -9.17 5.12 -20.65
CA GLN A 77 -9.87 4.30 -19.68
C GLN A 77 -10.61 3.15 -20.38
N GLY A 78 -10.33 1.92 -19.95
CA GLY A 78 -10.90 0.71 -20.53
C GLY A 78 -10.08 0.10 -21.68
N THR A 79 -8.95 0.70 -22.06
CA THR A 79 -8.02 0.14 -23.04
C THR A 79 -6.66 -0.13 -22.40
N ASP A 80 -6.34 -1.41 -22.24
CA ASP A 80 -5.06 -1.87 -21.71
C ASP A 80 -3.95 -1.69 -22.74
N GLU A 81 -2.88 -1.01 -22.33
CA GLU A 81 -1.67 -0.83 -23.11
C GLU A 81 -0.83 -2.11 -23.09
N GLN A 82 -0.52 -2.62 -24.28
CA GLN A 82 0.26 -3.85 -24.45
C GLN A 82 1.77 -3.60 -24.49
N THR A 83 2.19 -2.40 -24.89
CA THR A 83 3.61 -2.06 -25.00
C THR A 83 4.22 -1.87 -23.62
N ILE A 84 5.29 -2.62 -23.34
CA ILE A 84 6.02 -2.54 -22.08
C ILE A 84 6.92 -1.28 -22.07
N PRO A 85 6.80 -0.40 -21.07
CA PRO A 85 7.61 0.82 -21.01
C PRO A 85 9.03 0.59 -20.48
N ASP A 86 9.95 1.46 -20.91
CA ASP A 86 11.17 1.74 -20.17
C ASP A 86 10.84 2.68 -19.00
N VAL A 87 11.19 2.25 -17.78
CA VAL A 87 10.83 2.96 -16.54
C VAL A 87 12.08 3.48 -15.88
N ARG A 88 12.16 4.80 -15.75
CA ARG A 88 13.22 5.49 -15.03
C ARG A 88 12.68 6.14 -13.77
N LEU A 89 13.21 5.70 -12.64
CA LEU A 89 12.87 6.24 -11.33
C LEU A 89 13.94 7.24 -10.87
N THR A 90 13.52 8.43 -10.47
CA THR A 90 14.39 9.48 -9.92
C THR A 90 13.87 9.88 -8.55
N LYS A 91 14.75 10.01 -7.57
CA LYS A 91 14.41 10.48 -6.22
C LYS A 91 15.20 11.75 -5.89
N SER A 92 14.55 12.71 -5.26
CA SER A 92 15.20 13.91 -4.74
C SER A 92 16.26 13.55 -3.68
N ARG A 93 17.24 14.45 -3.47
CA ARG A 93 18.30 14.24 -2.47
C ARG A 93 17.73 14.09 -1.05
N ASP A 94 16.69 14.85 -0.74
CA ASP A 94 15.99 14.83 0.55
C ASP A 94 15.09 13.60 0.71
N GLY A 95 14.85 12.87 -0.38
CA GLY A 95 14.11 11.62 -0.38
C GLY A 95 12.59 11.75 -0.23
N THR A 96 12.07 12.97 -0.16
CA THR A 96 10.64 13.27 -0.01
C THR A 96 9.89 13.19 -1.34
N ASN A 97 10.48 13.75 -2.39
CA ASN A 97 9.90 13.75 -3.73
C ASN A 97 10.55 12.69 -4.61
N GLY A 98 9.72 12.01 -5.40
CA GLY A 98 10.11 11.04 -6.41
C GLY A 98 9.42 11.32 -7.74
N VAL A 99 10.05 10.96 -8.84
CA VAL A 99 9.45 11.01 -10.17
C VAL A 99 9.74 9.70 -10.88
N ALA A 100 8.69 9.03 -11.35
CA ALA A 100 8.79 7.92 -12.27
C ALA A 100 8.51 8.44 -13.69
N ILE A 101 9.40 8.14 -14.61
CA ILE A 101 9.27 8.49 -16.03
C ILE A 101 9.10 7.18 -16.79
N PHE A 102 8.02 7.09 -17.55
CA PHE A 102 7.68 5.95 -18.37
C PHE A 102 7.84 6.33 -19.84
N ARG A 103 8.52 5.49 -20.61
CA ARG A 103 8.75 5.69 -22.04
C ARG A 103 8.24 4.48 -22.80
N PHE A 104 7.28 4.74 -23.67
CA PHE A 104 6.69 3.72 -24.54
C PHE A 104 7.19 3.99 -25.95
N GLU A 105 7.95 3.04 -26.50
CA GLU A 105 8.31 3.05 -27.91
C GLU A 105 7.19 2.38 -28.70
N GLN A 106 6.60 3.10 -29.66
CA GLN A 106 5.48 2.58 -30.46
C GLN A 106 4.34 2.00 -29.58
N PRO A 107 3.68 2.83 -28.76
CA PRO A 107 2.57 2.37 -27.94
C PRO A 107 1.38 1.95 -28.82
N SER A 108 0.73 0.87 -28.42
CA SER A 108 -0.41 0.27 -29.13
C SER A 108 -1.62 1.21 -29.24
N VAL A 109 -1.69 2.21 -28.37
CA VAL A 109 -2.69 3.29 -28.45
C VAL A 109 -2.66 4.05 -29.78
N PHE A 110 -1.51 4.11 -30.48
CA PHE A 110 -1.42 4.76 -31.78
C PHE A 110 -1.92 3.90 -32.95
N ASP A 111 -1.93 2.57 -32.82
CA ASP A 111 -2.37 1.68 -33.89
C ASP A 111 -3.90 1.65 -34.01
N SER A 112 -4.60 2.09 -32.96
CA SER A 112 -6.06 2.10 -32.89
C SER A 112 -6.66 3.48 -33.23
N SER A 113 -5.95 4.27 -34.06
CA SER A 113 -6.13 5.71 -34.34
C SER A 113 -7.48 6.14 -34.93
N GLY A 114 -8.50 5.28 -34.92
CA GLY A 114 -9.87 5.61 -35.34
C GLY A 114 -10.96 5.18 -34.36
N GLU A 115 -10.68 4.25 -33.42
CA GLU A 115 -11.71 3.64 -32.56
C GLU A 115 -11.53 3.95 -31.07
N VAL A 116 -10.30 4.21 -30.63
CA VAL A 116 -9.96 4.16 -29.20
C VAL A 116 -10.01 5.54 -28.51
N GLY A 117 -10.11 6.65 -29.24
CA GLY A 117 -10.27 7.99 -28.66
C GLY A 117 -8.94 8.66 -28.28
N ASP A 118 -9.03 9.86 -27.71
CA ASP A 118 -7.85 10.66 -27.35
C ASP A 118 -7.22 10.22 -26.03
N ILE A 119 -5.91 10.40 -25.89
CA ILE A 119 -5.17 10.13 -24.64
C ILE A 119 -5.69 11.07 -23.55
N THR A 120 -6.42 10.52 -22.57
CA THR A 120 -7.03 11.31 -21.49
C THR A 120 -6.12 11.44 -20.26
N GLY A 121 -5.19 10.51 -20.09
CA GLY A 121 -4.26 10.51 -18.97
C GLY A 121 -3.36 9.29 -18.98
N PHE A 122 -2.74 9.03 -17.84
CA PHE A 122 -1.93 7.84 -17.59
C PHE A 122 -2.43 7.16 -16.33
N TYR A 123 -2.96 5.95 -16.47
CA TYR A 123 -3.58 5.17 -15.40
C TYR A 123 -2.80 3.88 -15.19
N MET A 124 -2.43 3.60 -13.94
CA MET A 124 -1.80 2.38 -13.49
C MET A 124 -2.78 1.69 -12.55
N ILE A 125 -3.36 0.58 -13.00
CA ILE A 125 -4.49 -0.08 -12.35
C ILE A 125 -4.00 -1.39 -11.78
N ASP A 126 -4.30 -1.68 -10.52
CA ASP A 126 -4.03 -2.96 -9.89
C ASP A 126 -5.09 -3.27 -8.80
N GLU A 127 -4.88 -4.33 -8.03
CA GLU A 127 -5.81 -4.75 -6.97
C GLU A 127 -5.96 -3.73 -5.81
N GLU A 128 -4.99 -2.83 -5.61
CA GLU A 128 -5.02 -1.78 -4.58
C GLU A 128 -5.70 -0.50 -5.08
N GLY A 129 -6.07 -0.42 -6.37
CA GLY A 129 -6.77 0.70 -6.98
C GLY A 129 -6.01 1.30 -8.17
N VAL A 130 -6.20 2.60 -8.40
CA VAL A 130 -5.67 3.31 -9.58
C VAL A 130 -4.71 4.42 -9.15
N LEU A 131 -3.49 4.41 -9.71
CA LEU A 131 -2.58 5.55 -9.69
C LEU A 131 -2.71 6.29 -11.03
N GLN A 132 -2.93 7.60 -10.99
CA GLN A 132 -3.17 8.39 -12.20
C GLN A 132 -2.20 9.57 -12.32
N SER A 133 -1.90 9.95 -13.56
CA SER A 133 -1.20 11.19 -13.90
C SER A 133 -1.81 11.85 -15.13
N VAL A 134 -1.65 13.17 -15.20
CA VAL A 134 -2.05 14.00 -16.35
C VAL A 134 -0.83 14.37 -17.21
N ASP A 135 0.39 14.23 -16.68
CA ASP A 135 1.63 14.58 -17.41
C ASP A 135 1.99 13.47 -18.40
N VAL A 136 1.40 13.56 -19.60
CA VAL A 136 1.60 12.64 -20.72
C VAL A 136 1.95 13.45 -21.96
N ASN A 137 3.06 13.09 -22.61
CA ASN A 137 3.56 13.78 -23.78
C ASN A 137 3.79 12.78 -24.92
N ALA A 138 3.22 13.06 -26.09
CA ALA A 138 3.50 12.30 -27.30
C ALA A 138 4.81 12.78 -27.94
N LYS A 139 5.66 11.83 -28.34
CA LYS A 139 6.89 12.06 -29.08
C LYS A 139 6.63 11.84 -30.56
N PHE A 140 6.90 12.86 -31.37
CA PHE A 140 6.81 12.78 -32.82
C PHE A 140 8.19 12.76 -33.46
N VAL A 141 8.39 11.88 -34.43
CA VAL A 141 9.61 11.81 -35.25
C VAL A 141 9.18 11.89 -36.70
N ASN A 142 9.67 12.89 -37.44
CA ASN A 142 9.32 13.14 -38.85
C ASN A 142 7.80 13.27 -39.10
N GLY A 143 7.08 13.91 -38.18
CA GLY A 143 5.63 14.11 -38.29
C GLY A 143 4.77 12.88 -37.98
N LYS A 144 5.38 11.73 -37.62
CA LYS A 144 4.66 10.53 -37.19
C LYS A 144 4.76 10.36 -35.66
N PRO A 145 3.69 9.90 -34.99
CA PRO A 145 3.77 9.55 -33.58
C PRO A 145 4.71 8.35 -33.42
N ALA A 146 5.74 8.50 -32.58
CA ALA A 146 6.81 7.53 -32.41
C ALA A 146 6.87 6.94 -31.00
N GLY A 147 6.36 7.66 -30.00
CA GLY A 147 6.32 7.17 -28.63
C GLY A 147 5.51 8.07 -27.70
N ILE A 148 5.37 7.64 -26.46
CA ILE A 148 4.74 8.43 -25.38
C ILE A 148 5.69 8.46 -24.18
N GLU A 149 5.86 9.63 -23.58
CA GLU A 149 6.51 9.81 -22.28
C GLU A 149 5.45 10.24 -21.25
N ALA A 150 5.27 9.44 -20.21
CA ALA A 150 4.40 9.76 -19.08
C ALA A 150 5.21 9.96 -17.80
N LYS A 151 4.81 10.92 -16.97
CA LYS A 151 5.49 11.21 -15.71
C LYS A 151 4.53 11.06 -14.55
N TYR A 152 4.95 10.33 -13.53
CA TYR A 152 4.24 10.20 -12.27
C TYR A 152 5.05 10.83 -11.14
N ILE A 153 4.50 11.87 -10.51
CA ILE A 153 5.15 12.63 -9.44
C ILE A 153 4.64 12.12 -8.10
N MET A 154 5.56 11.64 -7.27
CA MET A 154 5.31 11.21 -5.90
C MET A 154 5.80 12.29 -4.95
N ARG A 155 4.92 12.79 -4.08
CA ARG A 155 5.22 13.87 -3.13
C ARG A 155 5.34 13.37 -1.68
N SER A 156 4.91 12.13 -1.44
CA SER A 156 4.85 11.55 -0.10
C SER A 156 5.43 10.12 -0.07
N PRO A 157 5.98 9.67 1.08
CA PRO A 157 6.45 8.29 1.24
C PRO A 157 5.36 7.23 0.99
N PRO A 158 4.09 7.41 1.42
CA PRO A 158 3.04 6.45 1.11
C PRO A 158 2.75 6.30 -0.40
N GLU A 159 2.80 7.39 -1.17
CA GLU A 159 2.67 7.32 -2.65
C GLU A 159 3.81 6.51 -3.26
N TRP A 160 5.03 6.70 -2.75
CA TRP A 160 6.19 5.94 -3.18
C TRP A 160 6.02 4.43 -2.90
N ASP A 161 5.62 4.06 -1.69
CA ASP A 161 5.39 2.65 -1.34
C ASP A 161 4.28 2.03 -2.20
N ARG A 162 3.20 2.77 -2.43
CA ARG A 162 2.09 2.35 -3.30
C ARG A 162 2.53 2.15 -4.75
N PHE A 163 3.38 3.04 -5.26
CA PHE A 163 3.97 2.93 -6.58
C PHE A 163 4.90 1.71 -6.70
N MET A 164 5.76 1.49 -5.69
CA MET A 164 6.67 0.34 -5.69
C MET A 164 5.89 -0.99 -5.69
N ARG A 165 4.77 -1.09 -4.96
CA ARG A 165 3.90 -2.27 -4.99
C ARG A 165 3.25 -2.50 -6.35
N PHE A 166 2.80 -1.44 -7.00
CA PHE A 166 2.30 -1.52 -8.38
C PHE A 166 3.39 -2.05 -9.31
N MET A 167 4.58 -1.44 -9.28
CA MET A 167 5.70 -1.82 -10.15
C MET A 167 6.17 -3.25 -9.92
N GLU A 168 6.21 -3.71 -8.66
CA GLU A 168 6.52 -5.10 -8.32
C GLU A 168 5.53 -6.05 -9.00
N ARG A 169 4.23 -5.82 -8.83
CA ARG A 169 3.18 -6.65 -9.44
C ARG A 169 3.22 -6.57 -10.97
N TYR A 170 3.31 -5.37 -11.54
CA TYR A 170 3.40 -5.16 -12.99
C TYR A 170 4.63 -5.83 -13.60
N SER A 171 5.78 -5.77 -12.90
CA SER A 171 7.02 -6.42 -13.36
C SER A 171 6.94 -7.94 -13.35
N ASN A 172 6.28 -8.52 -12.34
CA ASN A 172 6.10 -9.96 -12.23
C ASN A 172 5.22 -10.52 -13.35
N GLU A 173 4.21 -9.77 -13.79
CA GLU A 173 3.34 -10.18 -14.90
C GLU A 173 3.97 -9.97 -16.28
N ASN A 174 4.71 -8.88 -16.46
CA ASN A 174 5.25 -8.49 -17.78
C ASN A 174 6.74 -8.85 -17.98
N GLY A 175 7.36 -9.49 -16.99
CA GLY A 175 8.77 -9.92 -17.06
C GLY A 175 9.78 -8.77 -17.10
N LEU A 176 9.44 -7.59 -16.56
CA LEU A 176 10.34 -6.45 -16.50
C LEU A 176 11.54 -6.76 -15.59
N GLN A 177 12.75 -6.51 -16.09
CA GLN A 177 13.97 -6.63 -15.32
C GLN A 177 14.49 -5.25 -14.91
N PHE A 178 14.70 -5.04 -13.62
CA PHE A 178 15.30 -3.81 -13.12
C PHE A 178 16.79 -3.75 -13.49
N ILE A 179 17.13 -2.90 -14.46
CA ILE A 179 18.53 -2.59 -14.78
C ILE A 179 18.93 -1.34 -14.01
N LYS A 180 19.66 -1.53 -12.91
CA LYS A 180 20.27 -0.43 -12.16
C LYS A 180 21.52 0.05 -12.91
N LYS A 181 21.42 1.16 -13.62
CA LYS A 181 22.57 1.91 -14.16
C LYS A 181 23.17 2.84 -13.12
#